data_AF-A0A6G8U584-F1
#
_entry.id   AF-A0A6G8U584-F1
#
_cell.length_a   1.000
_cell.length_b   1.000
_cell.length_c   1.000
_cell.angle_alpha   90.00
_cell.angle_beta   90.00
_cell.angle_gamma   90.00
#
_symmetry.space_group_name_H-M   'P 1'
#
loop_
_entity.id
_entity.type
_entity.pdbx_description
1 polymer ?
#
loop_
_entity_poly.entity_id
_entity_poly.type
_entity_poly.pdbx_seq_one_letter_code
_entity_poly.pdbx_strand_id
1 'polypeptide(L)'
;MARALDLYCTFLKAVIAACLAVMVVLVFGNVVLRYGFNSGITISEELSRWLLVWLTFLGAIVAMREHAHLGVDTLIRMLPASGKRICFVLNYCLMLFADWLLLSGSWRQTIINLDDRAPATGLSMGIFYAVGVIFGVSTAIILLHDLYRVISGQASEEEMVAIRESEEQ
;
A
#
# COMPACT_ATOMS: atom_id res chain seq x y z
N MET A 1 12.03 13.00 10.83
CA MET A 1 11.45 12.08 9.82
C MET A 1 10.09 11.54 10.26
N ALA A 2 9.96 11.00 11.49
CA ALA A 2 8.71 10.45 12.02
C ALA A 2 7.46 11.33 11.79
N ARG A 3 7.48 12.60 12.23
CA ARG A 3 6.34 13.53 12.06
C ARG A 3 5.91 13.77 10.60
N ALA A 4 6.84 13.75 9.66
CA ALA A 4 6.54 13.95 8.24
C ALA A 4 5.86 12.72 7.64
N LEU A 5 6.34 11.52 8.01
CA LEU A 5 5.70 10.25 7.65
C LEU A 5 4.33 10.08 8.33
N ASP A 6 4.17 10.57 9.57
CA ASP A 6 2.87 10.61 10.26
C ASP A 6 1.85 11.42 9.49
N LEU A 7 2.22 12.66 9.16
CA LEU A 7 1.34 13.55 8.40
C LEU A 7 1.00 12.96 7.03
N TYR A 8 1.98 12.36 6.35
CA TYR A 8 1.78 11.69 5.07
C TYR A 8 0.78 10.53 5.19
N CYS A 9 0.91 9.67 6.21
CA CYS A 9 -0.04 8.58 6.41
C CYS A 9 -1.44 9.06 6.83
N THR A 10 -1.55 10.12 7.62
CA THR A 10 -2.85 10.73 7.92
C THR A 10 -3.52 11.25 6.64
N PHE A 11 -2.74 11.89 5.77
CA PHE A 11 -3.24 12.32 4.45
C PHE A 11 -3.68 11.11 3.60
N LEU A 12 -2.88 10.05 3.53
CA LEU A 12 -3.25 8.82 2.82
C LEU A 12 -4.54 8.22 3.36
N LYS A 13 -4.71 8.14 4.69
CA LYS A 13 -5.95 7.67 5.33
C LYS A 13 -7.16 8.50 4.92
N ALA A 14 -7.02 9.82 4.82
CA ALA A 14 -8.09 10.71 4.34
C ALA A 14 -8.43 10.45 2.85
N VAL A 15 -7.41 10.28 2.00
CA VAL A 15 -7.60 9.94 0.57
C VAL A 15 -8.29 8.58 0.42
N ILE A 16 -7.88 7.57 1.20
CA ILE A 16 -8.49 6.24 1.23
C ILE A 16 -9.97 6.34 1.60
N ALA A 17 -10.30 7.08 2.66
CA ALA A 17 -11.68 7.28 3.10
C ALA A 17 -12.53 7.97 2.02
N ALA A 18 -11.96 8.97 1.33
CA ALA A 18 -12.63 9.64 0.21
C ALA A 18 -12.85 8.69 -0.98
N CYS A 19 -11.83 7.92 -1.37
CA CYS A 19 -11.95 6.92 -2.44
C CYS A 19 -13.04 5.88 -2.13
N LEU A 20 -13.08 5.39 -0.87
CA LEU A 20 -14.10 4.45 -0.42
C LEU A 20 -15.50 5.07 -0.50
N ALA A 21 -15.68 6.30 0.00
CA ALA A 21 -16.95 7.00 -0.03
C ALA A 21 -17.46 7.21 -1.47
N VAL A 22 -16.58 7.64 -2.37
CA VAL A 22 -16.91 7.80 -3.80
C VAL A 22 -17.28 6.45 -4.43
N MET A 23 -16.51 5.40 -4.15
CA MET A 23 -16.80 4.05 -4.65
C MET A 23 -18.16 3.55 -4.17
N VAL A 24 -18.50 3.75 -2.89
CA VAL A 24 -19.81 3.39 -2.34
C VAL A 24 -20.93 4.14 -3.05
N VAL A 25 -20.81 5.46 -3.20
CA VAL A 25 -21.82 6.28 -3.89
C VAL A 25 -21.99 5.86 -5.34
N LEU A 26 -20.91 5.58 -6.06
CA LEU A 26 -20.97 5.12 -7.45
C LEU A 26 -21.68 3.78 -7.57
N VAL A 27 -21.23 2.76 -6.83
CA VAL A 27 -21.78 1.40 -6.93
C VAL A 27 -23.23 1.36 -6.44
N PHE A 28 -23.51 1.96 -5.27
CA PHE A 28 -24.86 2.00 -4.72
C PHE A 28 -25.80 2.84 -5.58
N GLY A 29 -25.36 4.02 -6.03
CA GLY A 29 -26.13 4.89 -6.91
C GLY A 29 -26.46 4.20 -8.24
N ASN A 30 -25.49 3.48 -8.82
CA ASN A 30 -25.72 2.71 -10.04
C ASN A 30 -26.76 1.60 -9.85
N VAL A 31 -26.77 0.91 -8.70
CA VAL A 31 -27.80 -0.09 -8.36
C VAL A 31 -29.17 0.57 -8.26
N VAL A 32 -29.30 1.70 -7.55
CA VAL A 32 -30.56 2.43 -7.40
C VAL A 32 -31.10 2.91 -8.75
N LEU A 33 -30.25 3.49 -9.60
CA LEU A 33 -30.66 3.94 -10.94
C LEU A 33 -31.12 2.77 -11.80
N ARG A 34 -30.40 1.65 -11.73
CA ARG A 34 -30.67 0.47 -12.57
C ARG A 34 -31.98 -0.19 -12.23
N TYR A 35 -32.26 -0.40 -10.95
CA TYR A 35 -33.46 -1.10 -10.53
C TYR A 35 -34.65 -0.16 -10.28
N GLY A 36 -34.41 1.08 -9.85
CA GLY A 36 -35.47 2.05 -9.56
C GLY A 36 -35.92 2.88 -10.77
N PHE A 37 -35.00 3.19 -11.70
CA PHE A 37 -35.25 4.13 -12.80
C PHE A 37 -34.99 3.51 -14.19
N ASN A 38 -34.62 2.22 -14.24
CA ASN A 38 -34.24 1.52 -15.48
C ASN A 38 -33.16 2.27 -16.29
N SER A 39 -32.28 3.01 -15.60
CA SER A 39 -31.17 3.79 -16.16
C SER A 39 -29.88 3.44 -15.42
N GLY A 40 -28.69 3.88 -15.86
CA GLY A 40 -27.45 3.49 -15.19
C GLY A 40 -26.29 4.44 -15.42
N ILE A 41 -25.26 4.28 -14.60
CA ILE A 41 -24.00 5.01 -14.69
C ILE A 41 -23.01 4.11 -15.43
N THR A 42 -22.83 4.35 -16.74
CA THR A 42 -21.98 3.52 -17.62
C THR A 42 -20.54 3.37 -17.11
N ILE A 43 -20.01 4.41 -16.48
CA ILE A 43 -18.63 4.44 -15.96
C ILE A 43 -18.47 3.84 -14.57
N SER A 44 -19.56 3.51 -13.87
CA SER A 44 -19.50 3.13 -12.45
C SER A 44 -18.69 1.87 -12.21
N GLU A 45 -18.79 0.88 -13.08
CA GLU A 45 -18.06 -0.38 -12.92
C GLU A 45 -16.55 -0.18 -13.12
N GLU A 46 -16.16 0.59 -14.13
CA GLU A 46 -14.76 0.87 -14.42
C GLU A 46 -14.11 1.72 -13.31
N LEU A 47 -14.74 2.84 -12.92
CA LEU A 47 -14.21 3.72 -11.89
C LEU A 47 -14.16 3.06 -10.51
N SER A 48 -15.18 2.27 -10.13
CA SER A 48 -15.15 1.56 -8.84
C SER A 48 -13.99 0.57 -8.75
N ARG A 49 -13.68 -0.11 -9.86
CA ARG A 49 -12.52 -1.02 -9.95
C ARG A 49 -11.20 -0.28 -9.82
N TRP A 50 -11.09 0.89 -10.44
CA TRP A 50 -9.88 1.73 -10.33
C TRP A 50 -9.71 2.25 -8.91
N LEU A 51 -10.78 2.78 -8.30
CA LEU A 51 -10.78 3.26 -6.93
C LEU A 51 -10.42 2.15 -5.94
N LEU A 52 -10.89 0.92 -6.16
CA LEU A 52 -10.54 -0.23 -5.33
C LEU A 52 -9.03 -0.55 -5.38
N VAL A 53 -8.44 -0.55 -6.58
CA VAL A 53 -7.00 -0.77 -6.75
C VAL A 53 -6.21 0.35 -6.07
N TRP A 54 -6.62 1.60 -6.27
CA TRP A 54 -5.99 2.74 -5.62
C TRP A 54 -6.07 2.66 -4.10
N LEU A 55 -7.25 2.39 -3.56
CA LEU A 55 -7.48 2.19 -2.13
C LEU A 55 -6.59 1.08 -1.56
N THR A 56 -6.46 -0.04 -2.27
CA THR A 56 -5.68 -1.20 -1.81
C THR A 56 -4.20 -0.86 -1.71
N PHE A 57 -3.64 -0.23 -2.75
CA PHE A 57 -2.23 0.16 -2.74
C PHE A 57 -1.94 1.26 -1.70
N LEU A 58 -2.77 2.30 -1.61
CA LEU A 58 -2.58 3.34 -0.61
C LEU A 58 -2.72 2.79 0.82
N GLY A 59 -3.68 1.88 1.05
CA GLY A 59 -3.83 1.17 2.32
C GLY A 59 -2.62 0.31 2.67
N ALA A 60 -2.03 -0.35 1.69
CA ALA A 60 -0.81 -1.13 1.87
C ALA A 60 0.39 -0.26 2.29
N ILE A 61 0.52 0.98 1.80
CA ILE A 61 1.56 1.92 2.27
C ILE A 61 1.40 2.20 3.77
N VAL A 62 0.16 2.48 4.19
CA VAL A 62 -0.17 2.74 5.61
C VAL A 62 0.13 1.52 6.48
N ALA A 63 -0.29 0.32 6.04
CA ALA A 63 -0.02 -0.92 6.75
C ALA A 63 1.48 -1.24 6.85
N MET A 64 2.26 -0.93 5.81
CA MET A 64 3.72 -1.11 5.81
C MET A 64 4.38 -0.25 6.89
N ARG A 65 3.92 0.99 7.03
CA ARG A 65 4.41 1.91 8.07
C ARG A 65 4.06 1.46 9.48
N GLU A 66 2.89 0.87 9.65
CA GLU A 66 2.46 0.33 10.95
C GLU A 66 3.15 -1.01 11.29
N HIS A 67 4.13 -1.44 10.47
CA HIS A 67 4.85 -2.70 10.57
C HIS A 67 3.92 -3.91 10.72
N ALA A 68 2.72 -3.84 10.11
CA ALA A 68 1.72 -4.91 10.15
C ALA A 68 2.09 -6.10 9.25
N HIS A 69 3.36 -6.27 8.89
CA HIS A 69 3.85 -7.49 8.27
C HIS A 69 3.84 -8.58 9.33
N LEU A 70 2.95 -9.55 9.19
CA LEU A 70 2.88 -10.73 10.06
C LEU A 70 4.21 -11.51 9.94
N GLY A 71 5.13 -11.22 10.86
CA GLY A 71 6.40 -11.89 11.01
C GLY A 71 6.24 -13.23 11.71
N VAL A 72 7.14 -14.16 11.43
CA VAL A 72 7.28 -15.39 12.23
C VAL A 72 8.17 -15.06 13.43
N ASP A 73 7.64 -14.28 14.37
CA ASP A 73 8.38 -13.83 15.56
C ASP A 73 8.86 -15.00 16.42
N THR A 74 8.11 -16.11 16.44
CA THR A 74 8.41 -17.29 17.26
C THR A 74 9.78 -17.89 16.93
N LEU A 75 10.15 -17.96 15.65
CA LEU A 75 11.44 -18.51 15.25
C LEU A 75 12.57 -17.52 15.56
N ILE A 76 12.35 -16.22 15.33
CA ILE A 76 13.32 -15.16 15.55
C ILE A 76 13.64 -15.01 17.06
N ARG A 77 12.63 -15.19 17.93
CA ARG A 77 12.80 -15.15 19.41
C ARG A 77 13.77 -16.20 19.93
N MET A 78 13.95 -17.32 19.24
CA MET A 78 14.86 -18.41 19.63
C MET A 78 16.32 -18.18 19.20
N LEU A 79 16.61 -17.18 18.35
CA LEU A 79 17.96 -16.92 17.86
C LEU A 79 18.77 -16.02 18.82
N PRO A 80 20.11 -16.18 18.86
CA PRO A 80 20.99 -15.22 19.54
C PRO A 80 20.93 -13.85 18.84
N ALA A 81 21.28 -12.76 19.56
CA ALA A 81 21.16 -11.37 19.08
C ALA A 81 21.78 -11.14 17.69
N SER A 82 22.94 -11.74 17.41
CA SER A 82 23.60 -11.68 16.10
C SER A 82 22.77 -12.33 14.99
N GLY A 83 22.13 -13.46 15.28
CA GLY A 83 21.27 -14.19 14.34
C GLY A 83 19.99 -13.43 14.02
N LYS A 84 19.35 -12.82 15.04
CA LYS A 84 18.19 -11.94 14.84
C LYS A 84 18.52 -10.82 13.87
N ARG A 85 19.61 -10.08 14.11
CA ARG A 85 20.00 -8.93 13.28
C ARG A 85 20.23 -9.32 11.83
N ILE A 86 20.86 -10.47 11.56
CA ILE A 86 21.04 -10.99 10.20
C ILE A 86 19.69 -11.29 9.54
N CYS A 87 18.77 -11.97 10.24
CA CYS A 87 17.43 -12.26 9.72
C CYS A 87 16.66 -10.98 9.37
N PHE A 88 16.70 -9.95 10.22
CA PHE A 88 16.02 -8.68 9.93
C PHE A 88 16.64 -7.96 8.74
N VAL A 89 17.97 -7.89 8.64
CA VAL A 89 18.64 -7.28 7.48
C VAL A 89 18.28 -8.03 6.19
N LEU A 90 18.30 -9.36 6.21
CA LEU A 90 17.88 -10.19 5.07
C LEU A 90 16.41 -9.96 4.70
N ASN A 91 15.52 -9.87 5.68
CA ASN A 91 14.10 -9.58 5.48
C ASN A 91 13.91 -8.24 4.76
N TYR A 92 14.50 -7.16 5.29
CA TYR A 92 14.40 -5.83 4.68
C TYR A 92 15.03 -5.79 3.28
N CYS A 93 16.16 -6.47 3.05
CA CYS A 93 16.75 -6.60 1.72
C CYS A 93 15.82 -7.32 0.74
N LEU A 94 15.14 -8.39 1.17
CA LEU A 94 14.20 -9.12 0.33
C LEU A 94 12.94 -8.30 0.04
N MET A 95 12.43 -7.58 1.03
CA MET A 95 11.31 -6.66 0.86
C MET A 95 11.66 -5.54 -0.14
N LEU A 96 12.85 -4.93 -0.02
CA LEU A 96 13.32 -3.93 -0.98
C LEU A 96 13.49 -4.50 -2.39
N PHE A 97 13.95 -5.75 -2.51
CA PHE A 97 14.05 -6.40 -3.81
C PHE A 97 12.67 -6.64 -4.44
N ALA A 98 11.70 -7.15 -3.67
CA ALA A 98 10.33 -7.33 -4.13
C ALA A 98 9.67 -5.99 -4.50
N ASP A 99 9.87 -4.96 -3.68
CA ASP A 99 9.40 -3.60 -3.92
C ASP A 99 9.98 -3.00 -5.21
N TRP A 100 11.28 -3.21 -5.46
CA TRP A 100 11.94 -2.79 -6.70
C TRP A 100 11.37 -3.49 -7.94
N LEU A 101 11.08 -4.80 -7.87
CA LEU A 101 10.43 -5.52 -8.95
C LEU A 101 9.03 -4.95 -9.24
N LEU A 102 8.26 -4.66 -8.20
CA LEU A 102 6.92 -4.08 -8.33
C LEU A 102 6.99 -2.66 -8.90
N LEU A 103 7.90 -1.81 -8.40
CA LEU A 103 8.10 -0.45 -8.86
C LEU A 103 8.52 -0.41 -10.34
N SER A 104 9.49 -1.24 -10.73
CA SER A 104 9.97 -1.31 -12.11
C SER A 104 8.90 -1.83 -13.08
N GLY A 105 8.12 -2.84 -12.67
CA GLY A 105 6.97 -3.32 -13.42
C GLY A 105 5.87 -2.26 -13.57
N SER A 106 5.50 -1.61 -12.48
CA SER A 106 4.45 -0.57 -12.46
C SER A 106 4.86 0.65 -13.28
N TRP A 107 6.12 1.05 -13.22
CA TRP A 107 6.66 2.15 -14.01
C TRP A 107 6.56 1.87 -15.52
N ARG A 108 7.02 0.68 -15.95
CA ARG A 108 6.91 0.26 -17.35
C ARG A 108 5.46 0.21 -17.80
N GLN A 109 4.58 -0.38 -16.98
CA GLN A 109 3.16 -0.49 -17.30
C GLN A 109 2.48 0.88 -17.43
N THR A 110 2.83 1.82 -16.54
CA THR A 110 2.33 3.20 -16.57
C THR A 110 2.71 3.90 -17.87
N ILE A 111 3.97 3.77 -18.32
CA ILE A 111 4.45 4.40 -19.56
C ILE A 111 3.79 3.77 -20.80
N ILE A 112 3.70 2.45 -20.84
CA ILE A 112 3.10 1.74 -21.99
C ILE A 112 1.63 2.13 -22.16
N ASN A 113 0.91 2.26 -21.05
CA ASN A 113 -0.55 2.50 -21.05
C ASN A 113 -0.90 3.99 -21.00
N LEU A 114 0.06 4.90 -21.19
CA LEU A 114 -0.19 6.33 -21.04
C LEU A 114 -1.11 6.86 -22.15
N ASP A 115 -0.94 6.35 -23.37
CA ASP A 115 -1.77 6.71 -24.53
C ASP A 115 -3.02 5.84 -24.67
N ASP A 116 -3.07 4.70 -23.97
CA ASP A 116 -4.22 3.81 -23.98
C ASP A 116 -5.38 4.39 -23.16
N ARG A 117 -6.58 4.34 -23.75
CA ARG A 117 -7.79 4.95 -23.21
C ARG A 117 -8.76 3.89 -22.71
N ALA A 118 -9.26 4.11 -21.50
CA ALA A 118 -10.25 3.25 -20.87
C ALA A 118 -11.57 3.28 -21.66
N PRO A 119 -12.19 2.14 -22.00
CA PRO A 119 -13.35 2.09 -22.89
C PRO A 119 -14.58 2.85 -22.38
N ALA A 120 -14.82 2.88 -21.06
CA ALA A 120 -16.00 3.54 -20.51
C ALA A 120 -15.75 5.02 -20.20
N THR A 121 -14.61 5.35 -19.57
CA THR A 121 -14.33 6.71 -19.09
C THR A 121 -13.51 7.56 -20.06
N GLY A 122 -12.79 6.95 -21.00
CA GLY A 122 -11.82 7.64 -21.85
C GLY A 122 -10.59 8.17 -21.10
N LEU A 123 -10.42 7.80 -19.83
CA LEU A 123 -9.25 8.18 -19.04
C LEU A 123 -8.04 7.35 -19.49
N SER A 124 -6.84 7.90 -19.29
CA SER A 124 -5.61 7.17 -19.56
C SER A 124 -5.47 5.98 -18.60
N MET A 125 -5.22 4.79 -19.15
CA MET A 125 -4.94 3.59 -18.37
C MET A 125 -3.63 3.72 -17.58
N GLY A 126 -2.74 4.65 -17.95
CA GLY A 126 -1.55 4.99 -17.16
C GLY A 126 -1.89 5.44 -15.73
N ILE A 127 -3.02 6.11 -15.51
CA ILE A 127 -3.46 6.51 -14.16
C ILE A 127 -3.74 5.27 -13.30
N PHE A 128 -4.32 4.23 -13.88
CA PHE A 128 -4.58 2.99 -13.16
C PHE A 128 -3.29 2.34 -12.64
N TYR A 129 -2.23 2.33 -13.45
CA TYR A 129 -0.95 1.73 -13.07
C TYR A 129 -0.03 2.64 -12.26
N ALA A 130 -0.22 3.95 -12.33
CA ALA A 130 0.59 4.93 -11.60
C ALA A 130 0.56 4.73 -10.08
N VAL A 131 -0.52 4.17 -9.53
CA VAL A 131 -0.58 3.90 -8.09
C VAL A 131 0.47 2.88 -7.62
N GLY A 132 0.84 1.92 -8.48
CA GLY A 132 1.92 0.98 -8.17
C GLY A 132 3.29 1.68 -8.06
N VAL A 133 3.48 2.75 -8.81
CA VAL A 133 4.68 3.62 -8.71
C VAL A 133 4.65 4.41 -7.40
N ILE A 134 3.49 5.01 -7.06
CA ILE A 134 3.32 5.75 -5.79
C ILE A 134 3.57 4.84 -4.61
N PHE A 135 3.02 3.62 -4.64
CA PHE A 135 3.27 2.59 -3.64
C PHE A 135 4.77 2.31 -3.54
N GLY A 136 5.41 1.86 -4.62
CA GLY A 136 6.81 1.45 -4.60
C GLY A 136 7.77 2.55 -4.13
N VAL A 137 7.57 3.80 -4.56
CA VAL A 137 8.40 4.91 -4.06
C VAL A 137 8.20 5.13 -2.55
N SER A 138 6.96 5.07 -2.08
CA SER A 138 6.63 5.33 -0.67
C SER A 138 7.13 4.21 0.24
N THR A 139 6.93 2.95 -0.16
CA THR A 139 7.40 1.76 0.57
C THR A 139 8.91 1.64 0.53
N ALA A 140 9.58 1.95 -0.59
CA ALA A 140 11.04 2.02 -0.63
C ALA A 140 11.61 2.99 0.41
N ILE A 141 11.02 4.19 0.55
CA ILE A 141 11.46 5.19 1.54
C ILE A 141 11.28 4.65 2.97
N ILE A 142 10.14 4.02 3.27
CA ILE A 142 9.87 3.42 4.58
C ILE A 142 10.88 2.30 4.88
N LEU A 143 11.02 1.34 3.96
CA LEU A 143 11.92 0.19 4.14
C LEU A 143 13.39 0.60 4.26
N LEU A 144 13.84 1.61 3.51
CA LEU A 144 15.21 2.14 3.63
C LEU A 144 15.46 2.79 4.99
N HIS A 145 14.47 3.54 5.50
CA HIS A 145 14.55 4.13 6.84
C HIS A 145 14.63 3.05 7.93
N ASP A 146 13.82 2.00 7.81
CA ASP A 146 13.77 0.91 8.78
C ASP A 146 15.05 0.05 8.75
N LEU A 147 15.56 -0.24 7.54
CA LEU A 147 16.85 -0.90 7.35
C LEU A 147 17.99 -0.08 7.97
N TYR A 148 18.00 1.25 7.78
CA TYR A 148 18.99 2.13 8.40
C TYR A 148 18.91 2.10 9.93
N ARG A 149 17.70 2.06 10.50
CA ARG A 149 17.50 1.95 11.95
C ARG A 149 18.04 0.63 12.52
N VAL A 150 17.86 -0.48 11.82
CA VAL A 150 18.40 -1.80 12.20
C VAL A 150 19.93 -1.85 12.08
N ILE A 151 20.50 -1.27 11.03
CA ILE A 151 21.95 -1.23 10.82
C ILE A 151 22.64 -0.27 11.80
N SER A 152 22.03 0.86 12.15
CA SER A 152 22.59 1.81 13.12
C SER A 152 22.55 1.32 14.58
N GLY A 153 21.90 0.18 14.85
CA GLY A 153 21.80 -0.38 16.20
C GLY A 153 20.85 0.41 17.11
N GLN A 154 20.06 1.32 16.54
CA GLN A 154 19.03 2.10 17.24
C GLN A 154 17.69 1.38 17.34
N ALA A 155 17.56 0.20 16.72
CA ALA A 155 16.41 -0.67 16.89
C ALA A 155 16.56 -1.47 18.19
N SER A 156 15.72 -1.18 19.19
CA SER A 156 15.63 -1.99 20.40
C SER A 156 15.10 -3.38 20.04
N GLU A 157 15.64 -4.44 20.66
CA GLU A 157 15.16 -5.82 20.48
C GLU A 157 13.64 -5.96 20.75
N GLU A 158 13.07 -5.07 21.56
CA GLU A 158 11.64 -5.02 21.88
C GLU A 158 10.77 -4.47 20.73
N GLU A 159 11.24 -3.50 19.95
CA GLU A 159 10.50 -2.98 18.78
C GLU A 159 10.51 -3.96 17.60
N MET A 160 11.53 -4.81 17.53
CA MET A 160 11.70 -5.77 16.43
C MET A 160 10.82 -7.02 16.61
N VAL A 161 10.32 -7.27 17.83
CA VAL A 161 9.55 -8.47 18.20
C VAL A 161 8.13 -8.14 18.67
N ALA A 162 7.83 -6.85 18.87
CA ALA A 162 6.50 -6.37 19.20
C ALA A 162 5.63 -6.25 17.93
N ILE A 163 5.24 -7.39 17.36
CA ILE A 163 3.89 -7.45 16.79
C ILE A 163 2.97 -7.27 17.98
N ARG A 164 2.32 -6.11 18.02
CA ARG A 164 1.25 -5.78 18.95
C ARG A 164 0.24 -6.93 18.91
N GLU A 165 0.13 -7.65 20.02
CA GLU A 165 -1.12 -8.29 20.43
C GLU A 165 -2.12 -7.16 20.71
N SER A 166 -2.64 -6.51 19.65
CA SER A 166 -3.69 -5.49 19.77
C SER A 166 -5.10 -6.08 19.66
N GLU A 167 -5.27 -7.38 19.88
CA GLU A 167 -6.59 -8.01 19.98
C GLU A 167 -7.08 -8.19 21.42
N GLU A 168 -6.27 -7.87 22.44
CA GLU A 168 -6.69 -7.88 23.85
C GLU A 168 -6.35 -6.56 24.56
N GLN A 169 -7.09 -5.48 24.27
CA GLN A 169 -7.28 -4.35 25.19
C GLN A 169 -8.43 -3.43 24.78
#